data_AF-A0A317YQ85-F1
#
_entry.id   AF-A0A317YQ85-F1
#
_cell.length_a   1.000
_cell.length_b   1.000
_cell.length_c   1.000
_cell.angle_alpha   90.00
_cell.angle_beta   90.00
_cell.angle_gamma   90.00
#
_symmetry.space_group_name_H-M   'P 1'
#
loop_
_entity.id
_entity.type
_entity.pdbx_description
1 polymer ?
#
loop_
_entity_poly.entity_id
_entity_poly.type
_entity_poly.pdbx_seq_one_letter_code
_entity_poly.pdbx_strand_id
1 'polypeptide(L)'
;MITVPIVAGFLVTLVHINTLALLNSFTEFVGLILIFMLRFKPANAVSKSIKFTEGMAESFKYVFKNRNLSTLFLTSSVINFLGQSLTVGLPIIIVTQLGYSSAHLGTMESILGVALLLTYITLNFFNMKNNLKKLSVLSKLILIVSLSLSHHQTFL
;
A
#
# COMPACT_ATOMS: atom_id res chain seq x y z
N MET A 1 3.28 -8.62 -0.84
CA MET A 1 4.20 -7.51 -0.51
C MET A 1 4.95 -7.67 0.82
N ILE A 2 4.60 -8.61 1.71
CA ILE A 2 5.24 -8.70 3.05
C ILE A 2 6.64 -9.33 3.05
N THR A 3 6.90 -10.29 2.17
CA THR A 3 8.23 -10.93 2.04
C THR A 3 9.18 -10.15 1.13
N VAL A 4 8.67 -9.16 0.40
CA VAL A 4 9.41 -8.44 -0.64
C VAL A 4 10.60 -7.67 -0.05
N PRO A 5 10.48 -6.92 1.06
CA PRO A 5 11.63 -6.21 1.64
C PRO A 5 12.74 -7.12 2.13
N ILE A 6 12.39 -8.25 2.76
CA ILE A 6 13.35 -9.25 3.27
C ILE A 6 14.11 -9.87 2.11
N VAL A 7 13.37 -10.37 1.13
CA VAL A 7 13.91 -11.09 -0.01
C VAL A 7 14.72 -10.13 -0.89
N ALA A 8 14.24 -8.90 -1.11
CA ALA A 8 14.97 -7.88 -1.85
C ALA A 8 16.22 -7.40 -1.11
N GLY A 9 16.14 -7.13 0.19
CA GLY A 9 17.29 -6.72 1.00
C GLY A 9 18.39 -7.78 1.04
N PHE A 10 18.01 -9.06 1.11
CA PHE A 10 18.94 -10.18 1.01
C PHE A 10 19.48 -10.41 -0.41
N LEU A 11 18.63 -10.28 -1.44
CA LEU A 11 19.06 -10.46 -2.83
C LEU A 11 20.05 -9.38 -3.28
N VAL A 12 19.88 -8.14 -2.82
CA VAL A 12 20.77 -7.02 -3.19
C VAL A 12 22.18 -7.19 -2.61
N THR A 13 22.37 -7.97 -1.54
CA THR A 13 23.73 -8.28 -1.03
C THR A 13 24.42 -9.39 -1.81
N LEU A 14 23.68 -10.21 -2.57
CA LEU A 14 24.20 -11.35 -3.32
C LEU A 14 24.25 -11.12 -4.84
N VAL A 15 23.39 -10.23 -5.35
CA VAL A 15 23.15 -10.06 -6.78
C VAL A 15 23.25 -8.59 -7.14
N HIS A 16 24.01 -8.29 -8.21
CA HIS A 16 24.12 -6.94 -8.74
C HIS A 16 22.76 -6.37 -9.15
N ILE A 17 22.56 -5.07 -8.91
CA ILE A 17 21.32 -4.36 -9.18
C ILE A 17 20.85 -4.48 -10.64
N ASN A 18 21.78 -4.54 -11.60
CA ASN A 18 21.47 -4.71 -13.03
C ASN A 18 20.78 -6.05 -13.31
N THR A 19 21.20 -7.13 -12.64
CA THR A 19 20.60 -8.45 -12.80
C THR A 19 19.20 -8.50 -12.19
N LEU A 20 18.99 -7.82 -11.06
CA LEU A 20 17.67 -7.69 -10.45
C LEU A 20 16.71 -6.88 -11.34
N ALA A 21 17.20 -5.80 -11.97
CA ALA A 21 16.43 -5.03 -12.92
C ALA A 21 16.02 -5.87 -14.15
N LEU A 22 16.95 -6.66 -14.71
CA LEU A 22 16.66 -7.57 -15.82
C LEU A 22 15.63 -8.63 -15.44
N LEU A 23 15.74 -9.22 -14.24
CA LEU A 23 14.77 -10.19 -13.74
C LEU A 23 13.37 -9.58 -13.64
N ASN A 24 13.27 -8.37 -13.08
CA ASN A 24 11.99 -7.65 -12.97
C ASN A 24 11.36 -7.38 -14.34
N SER A 25 12.16 -6.91 -15.30
CA SER A 25 11.72 -6.70 -16.69
C SER A 25 11.22 -7.99 -17.34
N PHE A 26 11.93 -9.10 -17.12
CA PHE A 26 11.52 -10.40 -17.64
C PHE A 26 10.20 -10.87 -17.03
N THR A 27 10.01 -10.74 -15.71
CA THR A 27 8.76 -11.13 -15.05
C THR A 27 7.57 -10.29 -15.50
N GLU A 28 7.75 -8.98 -15.71
CA GLU A 28 6.72 -8.09 -16.26
C GLU A 28 6.37 -8.46 -17.71
N PHE A 29 7.36 -8.80 -18.52
CA PHE A 29 7.14 -9.26 -19.88
C PHE A 29 6.31 -10.56 -19.93
N VAL A 30 6.60 -11.52 -19.05
CA VAL A 30 5.80 -12.74 -18.91
C VAL A 30 4.37 -12.40 -18.47
N GLY A 31 4.21 -11.50 -17.49
CA GLY A 31 2.89 -11.02 -17.04
C GLY A 31 2.07 -10.42 -18.19
N LEU A 32 2.71 -9.61 -19.03
CA LEU A 32 2.10 -9.00 -20.20
C LEU A 32 1.61 -10.06 -21.21
N ILE A 33 2.40 -11.10 -21.48
CA ILE A 33 1.96 -12.23 -22.33
C ILE A 33 0.74 -12.91 -21.73
N LEU A 34 0.75 -13.20 -20.42
CA LEU A 34 -0.38 -13.85 -19.75
C LEU A 34 -1.65 -13.00 -19.79
N ILE A 35 -1.53 -11.67 -19.69
CA ILE A 35 -2.66 -10.75 -19.84
C ILE A 35 -3.24 -10.81 -21.26
N PHE A 36 -2.41 -10.89 -22.30
CA PHE A 36 -2.92 -11.07 -23.67
C PHE A 36 -3.62 -12.41 -23.89
N MET A 37 -3.26 -13.44 -23.11
CA MET A 37 -3.93 -14.74 -23.16
C MET A 37 -5.27 -14.75 -22.42
N LEU A 38 -5.56 -13.77 -21.56
CA LEU A 38 -6.84 -13.66 -20.87
C LEU A 38 -7.95 -13.28 -21.87
N ARG A 39 -8.89 -14.21 -22.07
CA ARG A 39 -10.12 -13.94 -22.82
C ARG A 39 -11.22 -13.47 -21.88
N PHE A 40 -11.60 -12.21 -21.99
CA PHE A 40 -12.75 -11.67 -21.27
C PHE A 40 -14.04 -12.04 -22.00
N LYS A 41 -15.00 -12.65 -21.28
CA LYS A 41 -16.36 -12.81 -21.81
C LYS A 41 -17.01 -11.42 -21.90
N PRO A 42 -17.62 -11.04 -23.04
CA PRO A 42 -18.35 -9.79 -23.11
C PRO A 42 -19.50 -9.83 -22.10
N ALA A 43 -19.55 -8.84 -21.22
CA ALA A 43 -20.68 -8.68 -20.31
C ALA A 43 -21.93 -8.30 -21.13
N ASN A 44 -23.07 -8.90 -20.79
CA ASN A 44 -24.39 -8.59 -21.40
C ASN A 44 -24.90 -7.21 -20.94
N ALA A 45 -24.07 -6.17 -21.01
CA ALA A 45 -24.46 -4.80 -20.76
C ALA A 45 -24.79 -4.15 -22.10
N VAL A 46 -26.03 -3.69 -22.26
CA VAL A 46 -26.40 -2.74 -23.30
C VAL A 46 -25.67 -1.43 -22.99
N SER A 47 -24.40 -1.38 -23.38
CA SER A 47 -23.56 -0.20 -23.22
C SER A 47 -23.92 0.76 -24.32
N LYS A 48 -24.60 1.86 -23.95
CA LYS A 48 -24.63 3.05 -24.79
C LYS A 48 -23.16 3.43 -25.03
N SER A 49 -22.74 3.61 -26.29
CA SER A 49 -21.37 3.96 -26.63
C SER A 49 -21.06 5.39 -26.17
N ILE A 50 -20.80 5.56 -24.88
CA ILE A 50 -20.36 6.81 -24.28
C ILE A 50 -18.87 6.94 -24.62
N LYS A 51 -18.43 8.13 -25.04
CA LYS A 51 -17.00 8.35 -25.25
C LYS A 51 -16.28 8.15 -23.91
N PHE A 52 -15.11 7.51 -23.94
CA PHE A 52 -14.33 7.22 -22.74
C PHE A 52 -14.13 8.46 -21.85
N THR A 53 -13.84 9.61 -22.46
CA THR A 53 -13.64 10.88 -21.76
C THR A 53 -14.91 11.38 -21.05
N GLU A 54 -16.07 11.24 -21.70
CA GLU A 54 -17.37 11.61 -21.15
C GLU A 54 -17.72 10.71 -19.95
N GLY A 55 -17.54 9.40 -20.10
CA GLY A 55 -17.76 8.45 -19.01
C GLY A 55 -16.81 8.65 -17.82
N MET A 56 -15.56 9.02 -18.09
CA MET A 56 -14.58 9.34 -17.03
C MET A 56 -14.95 10.63 -16.30
N ALA A 57 -15.30 11.70 -17.03
CA ALA A 57 -15.73 12.96 -16.43
C ALA A 57 -17.01 12.80 -15.58
N GLU A 58 -17.97 12.01 -16.07
CA GLU A 58 -19.20 11.71 -15.35
C GLU A 58 -18.92 10.93 -14.05
N SER A 59 -18.01 9.97 -14.08
CA SER A 59 -17.59 9.19 -12.91
C SER A 59 -16.93 10.08 -11.84
N PHE A 60 -16.03 10.97 -12.24
CA PHE A 60 -15.42 11.93 -11.31
C PHE A 60 -16.45 12.89 -10.71
N LYS A 61 -17.34 13.44 -11.55
CA LYS A 61 -18.43 14.30 -11.10
C LYS A 61 -19.34 13.58 -10.10
N TYR A 62 -19.60 12.29 -10.32
CA TYR A 62 -20.40 11.47 -9.42
C TYR A 62 -19.76 11.30 -8.03
N VAL A 63 -18.46 10.98 -7.99
CA VAL A 63 -17.71 10.81 -6.73
C VAL A 63 -17.72 12.12 -5.91
N PHE A 64 -17.49 13.26 -6.56
CA PHE A 64 -17.44 14.55 -5.86
C PHE A 64 -18.81 15.12 -5.48
N LYS A 65 -19.89 14.76 -6.21
CA LYS A 65 -21.26 15.18 -5.87
C LYS A 65 -21.78 14.49 -4.61
N ASN A 66 -21.35 13.27 -4.33
CA ASN A 66 -21.78 12.54 -3.13
C ASN A 66 -20.81 12.78 -1.96
N ARG A 67 -21.28 13.45 -0.91
CA ARG A 67 -20.45 13.79 0.27
C ARG A 67 -19.78 12.58 0.92
N ASN A 68 -20.46 11.43 0.97
CA ASN A 68 -19.89 10.21 1.56
C ASN A 68 -18.76 9.65 0.69
N LEU A 69 -18.96 9.57 -0.63
CA LEU A 69 -17.94 9.09 -1.56
C LEU A 69 -16.75 10.06 -1.64
N SER A 70 -17.02 11.36 -1.69
CA SER A 70 -15.97 12.40 -1.66
C SER A 70 -15.15 12.35 -0.38
N THR A 71 -15.80 12.15 0.77
CA THR A 71 -15.08 12.00 2.07
C THR A 71 -14.23 10.73 2.07
N LEU A 72 -14.76 9.60 1.59
CA LEU A 72 -13.99 8.35 1.48
C LEU A 72 -12.82 8.50 0.52
N PHE A 73 -13.03 9.13 -0.63
CA PHE A 73 -12.00 9.39 -1.63
C PHE A 73 -10.88 10.27 -1.05
N LEU A 74 -11.24 11.39 -0.41
CA LEU A 74 -10.27 12.31 0.18
C LEU A 74 -9.50 11.66 1.33
N THR A 75 -10.20 11.00 2.27
CA THR A 75 -9.55 10.32 3.39
C THR A 75 -8.62 9.21 2.92
N SER A 76 -9.05 8.39 1.96
CA SER A 76 -8.20 7.35 1.37
C SER A 76 -7.02 7.95 0.64
N SER A 77 -7.20 9.03 -0.12
CA SER A 77 -6.12 9.70 -0.84
C SER A 77 -5.07 10.26 0.11
N VAL A 78 -5.49 10.95 1.18
CA VAL A 78 -4.57 11.49 2.19
C VAL A 78 -3.83 10.38 2.92
N ILE A 79 -4.53 9.34 3.37
CA ILE A 79 -3.90 8.21 4.09
C ILE A 79 -2.90 7.50 3.17
N ASN A 80 -3.28 7.22 1.92
CA ASN A 80 -2.38 6.56 0.96
C ASN A 80 -1.19 7.46 0.62
N PHE A 81 -1.40 8.75 0.41
CA PHE A 81 -0.31 9.68 0.11
C PHE A 81 0.70 9.75 1.26
N LEU A 82 0.23 9.92 2.50
CA LEU A 82 1.11 9.97 3.67
C LEU A 82 1.82 8.63 3.89
N GLY A 83 1.10 7.51 3.74
CA GLY A 83 1.68 6.17 3.84
C GLY A 83 2.80 5.95 2.82
N GLN A 84 2.56 6.27 1.55
CA GLN A 84 3.56 6.12 0.49
C GLN A 84 4.73 7.11 0.63
N SER A 85 4.45 8.32 1.11
CA SER A 85 5.52 9.29 1.41
C SER A 85 6.46 8.76 2.49
N LEU A 86 5.95 8.08 3.51
CA LEU A 86 6.77 7.40 4.52
C LEU A 86 7.54 6.22 3.94
N THR A 87 6.91 5.40 3.09
CA THR A 87 7.59 4.27 2.43
C THR A 87 8.80 4.71 1.61
N VAL A 88 8.74 5.88 0.96
CA VAL A 88 9.87 6.42 0.19
C VAL A 88 10.83 7.23 1.06
N GLY A 89 10.31 7.98 2.04
CA GLY A 89 11.10 8.89 2.88
C GLY A 89 11.89 8.20 3.98
N LEU A 90 11.37 7.14 4.59
CA LEU A 90 12.02 6.43 5.69
C LEU A 90 13.39 5.84 5.30
N PRO A 91 13.55 5.15 4.15
CA PRO A 91 14.87 4.69 3.70
C PRO A 91 15.90 5.80 3.62
N ILE A 92 15.49 6.98 3.10
CA ILE A 92 16.37 8.14 2.97
C ILE A 92 16.77 8.63 4.36
N ILE A 93 15.82 8.86 5.26
CA ILE A 93 16.11 9.36 6.61
C ILE A 93 17.02 8.37 7.38
N ILE A 94 16.68 7.08 7.37
CA ILE A 94 17.38 6.05 8.15
C ILE A 94 18.81 5.83 7.65
N VAL A 95 19.00 5.70 6.33
CA VAL A 95 20.30 5.37 5.77
C VAL A 95 21.17 6.61 5.59
N THR A 96 20.58 7.74 5.16
CA THR A 96 21.37 8.93 4.80
C THR A 96 21.50 9.96 5.93
N GLN A 97 20.48 10.13 6.78
CA GLN A 97 20.52 11.14 7.86
C GLN A 97 20.96 10.54 9.20
N LEU A 98 20.45 9.35 9.53
CA LEU A 98 20.75 8.67 10.80
C LEU A 98 21.97 7.73 10.71
N GLY A 99 22.48 7.47 9.50
CA GLY A 99 23.67 6.64 9.27
C GLY A 99 23.49 5.16 9.63
N TYR A 100 22.25 4.68 9.79
CA TYR A 100 22.00 3.27 10.07
C TYR A 100 22.22 2.42 8.82
N SER A 101 22.73 1.20 9.02
CA SER A 101 22.93 0.23 7.94
C SER A 101 21.59 -0.20 7.31
N SER A 102 21.59 -0.46 6.00
CA SER A 102 20.44 -0.98 5.25
C SER A 102 19.86 -2.29 5.83
N ALA A 103 20.66 -3.05 6.59
CA ALA A 103 20.16 -4.21 7.31
C ALA A 103 19.11 -3.85 8.40
N HIS A 104 19.28 -2.71 9.09
CA HIS A 104 18.32 -2.23 10.09
C HIS A 104 17.01 -1.76 9.45
N LEU A 105 17.10 -1.13 8.27
CA LEU A 105 15.92 -0.78 7.48
C LEU A 105 15.15 -2.05 7.09
N GLY A 106 15.87 -3.06 6.58
CA GLY A 106 15.28 -4.35 6.21
C GLY A 106 14.58 -5.02 7.37
N THR A 107 15.18 -5.07 8.56
CA THR A 107 14.53 -5.66 9.75
C THR A 107 13.31 -4.86 10.20
N MET A 108 13.35 -3.52 10.19
CA MET A 108 12.18 -2.69 10.50
C MET A 108 11.01 -2.94 9.55
N GLU A 109 11.25 -2.95 8.23
CA GLU A 109 10.20 -3.23 7.24
C GLU A 109 9.63 -4.64 7.37
N SER A 110 10.47 -5.60 7.78
CA SER A 110 10.07 -6.98 8.04
C SER A 110 9.08 -7.07 9.21
N ILE A 111 9.40 -6.40 10.33
CA ILE A 111 8.55 -6.37 11.52
C ILE A 111 7.20 -5.73 11.18
N LEU A 112 7.21 -4.62 10.44
CA LEU A 112 5.99 -3.97 9.95
C LEU A 112 5.17 -4.92 9.07
N GLY A 113 5.81 -5.62 8.14
CA GLY A 113 5.16 -6.60 7.28
C GLY A 113 4.51 -7.75 8.06
N VAL A 114 5.22 -8.32 9.04
CA VAL A 114 4.69 -9.39 9.92
C VAL A 114 3.53 -8.89 10.78
N ALA A 115 3.62 -7.68 11.34
CA ALA A 115 2.55 -7.08 12.12
C ALA A 115 1.28 -6.85 11.26
N LEU A 116 1.44 -6.39 10.02
CA LEU A 116 0.33 -6.26 9.07
C LEU A 116 -0.31 -7.62 8.76
N LEU A 117 0.50 -8.66 8.52
CA LEU A 117 -0.02 -10.01 8.31
C LEU A 117 -0.86 -10.52 9.48
N LEU A 118 -0.32 -10.43 10.70
CA LEU A 118 -1.02 -10.82 11.91
C LEU A 118 -2.33 -10.03 12.07
N THR A 119 -2.31 -8.75 11.73
CA THR A 119 -3.51 -7.91 11.73
C THR A 119 -4.55 -8.41 10.71
N TYR A 120 -4.16 -8.73 9.48
CA TYR A 120 -5.11 -9.27 8.49
C TYR A 120 -5.69 -10.63 8.91
N ILE A 121 -4.86 -11.51 9.46
CA ILE A 121 -5.30 -12.83 9.95
C ILE A 121 -6.29 -12.66 11.10
N THR A 122 -5.94 -11.84 12.10
CA THR A 122 -6.83 -11.57 13.24
C THR A 122 -8.14 -10.93 12.78
N LEU A 123 -8.09 -9.96 11.87
CA LEU A 123 -9.29 -9.32 11.31
C LEU A 123 -10.21 -10.30 10.55
N ASN A 124 -9.67 -11.35 9.93
CA ASN A 124 -10.47 -12.38 9.28
C ASN A 124 -11.36 -13.15 10.28
N PHE A 125 -10.88 -13.33 11.51
CA PHE A 125 -11.67 -13.97 12.58
C PHE A 125 -12.73 -13.04 13.20
N PHE A 126 -12.63 -11.72 13.00
CA PHE A 126 -13.61 -10.76 13.49
C PHE A 126 -14.67 -10.45 12.42
N ASN A 127 -15.95 -10.63 12.78
CA ASN A 127 -17.07 -10.34 11.88
C ASN A 127 -17.15 -8.82 11.59
N MET A 128 -16.59 -8.39 10.44
CA MET A 128 -16.43 -6.97 10.10
C MET A 128 -17.75 -6.21 10.02
N LYS A 129 -18.83 -6.85 9.55
CA LYS A 129 -20.11 -6.20 9.24
C LYS A 129 -20.73 -5.44 10.42
N ASN A 130 -20.49 -5.87 11.67
CA ASN A 130 -21.07 -5.23 12.86
C ASN A 130 -20.10 -4.32 13.64
N ASN A 131 -18.79 -4.37 13.34
CA ASN A 131 -17.75 -3.74 14.18
C ASN A 131 -16.84 -2.73 13.44
N LEU A 132 -17.08 -2.43 12.15
CA LEU A 132 -16.26 -1.50 11.35
C LEU A 132 -16.01 -0.15 12.04
N LYS A 133 -17.03 0.44 12.68
CA LYS A 133 -16.87 1.70 13.42
C LYS A 133 -15.94 1.54 14.63
N LYS A 134 -16.09 0.46 15.41
CA LYS A 134 -15.23 0.17 16.57
C LYS A 134 -13.79 -0.10 16.14
N LEU A 135 -13.59 -0.88 15.09
CA LEU A 135 -12.29 -1.17 14.50
C LEU A 135 -11.58 0.09 13.99
N SER A 136 -12.30 0.99 13.33
CA SER A 136 -11.74 2.27 12.87
C SER A 136 -11.39 3.22 14.02
N VAL A 137 -12.14 3.21 15.13
CA VAL A 137 -11.79 3.97 16.33
C VAL A 137 -10.57 3.38 17.01
N LEU A 138 -10.50 2.05 17.12
CA LEU A 138 -9.39 1.35 17.74
C LEU A 138 -8.07 1.55 16.99
N SER A 139 -8.10 1.53 15.65
CA SER A 139 -6.90 1.82 14.84
C SER A 139 -6.41 3.26 15.02
N LYS A 140 -7.32 4.24 15.12
CA LYS A 140 -6.97 5.63 15.41
C LYS A 140 -6.41 5.81 16.82
N LEU A 141 -6.94 5.09 17.82
CA LEU A 141 -6.41 5.12 19.18
C LEU A 141 -4.99 4.57 19.24
N ILE A 142 -4.74 3.43 18.58
CA ILE A 142 -3.38 2.85 18.47
C ILE A 142 -2.43 3.85 17.83
N LEU A 143 -2.85 4.54 16.76
CA LEU A 143 -2.04 5.56 16.10
C LEU A 143 -1.69 6.72 17.04
N ILE A 144 -2.66 7.24 17.79
CA ILE A 144 -2.44 8.33 18.77
C ILE A 144 -1.44 7.91 19.85
N VAL A 145 -1.59 6.70 20.40
CA VAL A 145 -0.68 6.16 21.41
C VAL A 145 0.73 5.97 20.84
N SER A 146 0.86 5.47 19.61
CA SER A 146 2.18 5.32 18.98
C SER A 146 2.91 6.65 18.79
N LEU A 147 2.17 7.71 18.43
CA LEU A 147 2.73 9.05 18.27
C LEU A 147 3.12 9.67 19.62
N SER A 148 2.32 9.48 20.67
CA SER A 148 2.66 10.02 22.00
C SER A 148 3.91 9.36 22.61
N LEU A 149 4.08 8.05 22.43
CA LEU A 149 5.29 7.33 22.83
C LEU A 149 6.54 7.84 22.08
N SER A 150 6.42 8.11 20.78
CA SER A 150 7.54 8.64 19.99
C SER A 150 8.00 10.02 20.46
N HIS A 151 7.08 10.85 20.96
CA HIS A 151 7.41 12.19 21.45
C HIS A 151 8.17 12.16 22.79
N HIS A 152 7.95 11.13 23.61
CA HIS A 152 8.61 10.99 24.90
C HIS A 152 10.08 10.56 24.77
N GLN A 153 10.43 9.79 23.73
CA GLN A 153 11.81 9.36 23.46
C GLN A 153 12.69 10.47 22.86
N THR A 154 12.12 11.51 22.25
CA THR A 154 12.89 12.67 21.72
C THR A 154 13.42 13.65 22.79
N PHE A 155 13.09 13.46 24.07
CA PHE A 155 13.47 14.36 25.17
C PHE A 155 14.36 13.70 26.25
N LEU A 156 14.91 12.50 25.97
CA LEU A 156 15.93 11.81 26.78
C LEU A 156 17.19 11.61 25.93
#